data_AF-A0A7W8Z4Q3-F1
#
_entry.id   AF-A0A7W8Z4Q3-F1
#
_cell.length_a   1.000
_cell.length_b   1.000
_cell.length_c   1.000
_cell.angle_alpha   90.00
_cell.angle_beta   90.00
_cell.angle_gamma   90.00
#
_symmetry.space_group_name_H-M   'P 1'
#
loop_
_entity.id
_entity.type
_entity.pdbx_description
1 polymer ?
#
loop_
_entity_poly.entity_id
_entity_poly.type
_entity_poly.pdbx_seq_one_letter_code
_entity_poly.pdbx_strand_id
1 'polypeptide(L)'
;MTASRLFLALLNHDPTARTLAIAMPEVFPWVRHLTADELRDFTYELVEALSDAAELDLDDRAEEVIAGWRATARVEANPSEYAEARRPTSGDFGPVEVSA
;
A
#
# COMPACT_ATOMS: atom_id res chain seq x y z
N MET A 1 12.74 -14.40 -6.51
CA MET A 1 13.17 -14.79 -5.14
C MET A 1 12.11 -15.64 -4.43
N THR A 2 12.47 -16.79 -3.85
CA THR A 2 11.55 -17.70 -3.11
C THR A 2 11.04 -17.13 -1.78
N ALA A 3 11.76 -16.17 -1.20
CA ALA A 3 11.45 -15.61 0.12
C ALA A 3 10.12 -14.83 0.15
N SER A 4 9.82 -14.00 -0.87
CA SER A 4 8.58 -13.21 -0.92
C SER A 4 7.33 -14.09 -0.90
N ARG A 5 7.35 -15.22 -1.63
CA ARG A 5 6.22 -16.17 -1.67
C ARG A 5 6.04 -16.92 -0.36
N LEU A 6 7.14 -17.25 0.31
CA LEU A 6 7.07 -17.81 1.66
C LEU A 6 6.45 -16.79 2.63
N PHE A 7 6.86 -15.51 2.55
CA PHE A 7 6.25 -14.44 3.34
C PHE A 7 4.76 -14.26 3.01
N LEU A 8 4.36 -14.32 1.74
CA LEU A 8 2.94 -14.24 1.34
C LEU A 8 2.13 -15.40 1.91
N ALA A 9 2.66 -16.63 1.79
CA ALA A 9 2.03 -17.82 2.35
C ALA A 9 1.92 -17.74 3.89
N LEU A 10 2.93 -17.18 4.56
CA LEU A 10 2.92 -16.95 6.00
C LEU A 10 1.97 -15.81 6.41
N LEU A 11 1.82 -14.75 5.61
CA LEU A 11 0.90 -13.64 5.88
C LEU A 11 -0.54 -14.13 5.99
N ASN A 12 -0.94 -15.11 5.17
CA ASN A 12 -2.25 -15.76 5.27
C ASN A 12 -2.51 -16.42 6.66
N HIS A 13 -1.49 -16.53 7.52
CA HIS A 13 -1.62 -16.87 8.92
C HIS A 13 -1.59 -15.60 9.82
N ASP A 14 -2.68 -15.33 10.54
CA ASP A 14 -2.87 -14.14 11.40
C ASP A 14 -1.66 -13.77 12.31
N PRO A 15 -0.97 -14.74 12.97
CA PRO A 15 0.14 -14.40 13.85
C PRO A 15 1.32 -13.75 13.11
N THR A 16 1.62 -14.18 11.89
CA THR A 16 2.78 -13.67 11.14
C THR A 16 2.50 -12.32 10.50
N ALA A 17 1.27 -12.09 10.03
CA ALA A 17 0.83 -10.77 9.57
C ALA A 17 0.99 -9.70 10.66
N ARG A 18 0.63 -10.04 11.89
CA ARG A 18 0.80 -9.14 13.04
C ARG A 18 2.27 -8.82 13.33
N THR A 19 3.18 -9.79 13.21
CA THR A 19 4.62 -9.56 13.43
C THR A 19 5.22 -8.66 12.36
N LEU A 20 4.86 -8.85 11.08
CA LEU A 20 5.36 -7.98 10.00
C LEU A 20 4.86 -6.55 10.17
N ALA A 21 3.58 -6.36 10.51
CA ALA A 21 3.01 -5.04 10.79
C ALA A 21 3.78 -4.26 11.87
N ILE A 22 4.36 -4.95 12.86
CA ILE A 22 5.19 -4.31 13.91
C ILE A 22 6.50 -3.77 13.35
N ALA A 23 7.09 -4.43 12.36
CA ALA A 23 8.35 -4.00 11.74
C ALA A 23 8.16 -2.90 10.68
N MET A 24 6.96 -2.76 10.12
CA MET A 24 6.66 -1.79 9.06
C MET A 24 7.07 -0.34 9.38
N PRO A 25 6.82 0.21 10.60
CA PRO A 25 7.22 1.59 10.91
C PRO A 25 8.74 1.83 10.93
N GLU A 26 9.55 0.78 11.11
CA GLU A 26 11.02 0.90 11.07
C GLU A 26 11.52 1.12 9.63
N VAL A 27 10.87 0.49 8.66
CA VAL A 27 11.21 0.59 7.23
C VAL A 27 10.49 1.77 6.57
N PHE A 28 9.22 1.97 6.92
CA PHE A 28 8.33 2.95 6.32
C PHE A 28 7.69 3.82 7.41
N PRO A 29 8.38 4.86 7.93
CA PRO A 29 7.88 5.65 9.05
C PRO A 29 6.53 6.33 8.82
N TRP A 30 6.15 6.54 7.55
CA TRP A 30 4.87 7.15 7.17
C TRP A 30 3.66 6.25 7.45
N VAL A 31 3.84 4.94 7.63
CA VAL A 31 2.73 4.00 7.92
C VAL A 31 2.04 4.26 9.26
N ARG A 32 2.68 5.01 10.17
CA ARG A 32 2.07 5.43 11.45
C ARG A 32 0.82 6.29 11.28
N HIS A 33 0.58 6.80 10.08
CA HIS A 33 -0.59 7.60 9.73
C HIS A 33 -1.75 6.76 9.17
N LEU A 34 -1.52 5.47 8.88
CA LEU A 34 -2.55 4.54 8.44
C LEU A 34 -3.32 3.96 9.64
N THR A 35 -4.57 3.55 9.41
CA THR A 35 -5.29 2.69 10.35
C THR A 35 -4.67 1.29 10.42
N ALA A 36 -5.05 0.51 11.43
CA ALA A 36 -4.56 -0.87 11.57
C ALA A 36 -4.99 -1.78 10.40
N ASP A 37 -6.17 -1.53 9.83
CA ASP A 37 -6.67 -2.28 8.68
C ASP A 37 -5.91 -1.88 7.41
N GLU A 38 -5.67 -0.60 7.17
CA GLU A 38 -4.86 -0.10 6.05
C GLU A 38 -3.39 -0.54 6.14
N LEU A 39 -2.80 -0.56 7.33
CA LEU A 39 -1.45 -1.10 7.53
C LEU A 39 -1.38 -2.58 7.15
N ARG A 40 -2.41 -3.36 7.50
CA ARG A 40 -2.52 -4.76 7.12
C ARG A 40 -2.62 -4.88 5.59
N ASP A 41 -3.52 -4.13 4.97
CA ASP A 41 -3.75 -4.16 3.52
C ASP A 41 -2.50 -3.77 2.73
N PHE A 42 -1.80 -2.71 3.16
CA PHE A 42 -0.49 -2.33 2.60
C PHE A 42 0.53 -3.47 2.71
N THR A 43 0.60 -4.13 3.86
CA THR A 43 1.55 -5.23 4.08
C THR A 43 1.28 -6.40 3.14
N TYR A 44 0.01 -6.73 2.92
CA TYR A 44 -0.39 -7.77 1.96
C TYR A 44 -0.04 -7.38 0.52
N GLU A 45 -0.46 -6.20 0.07
CA GLU A 45 -0.25 -5.74 -1.31
C GLU A 45 1.24 -5.61 -1.64
N LEU A 46 2.06 -5.15 -0.68
CA LEU A 46 3.51 -5.06 -0.86
C LEU A 46 4.15 -6.44 -1.04
N VAL A 47 3.76 -7.43 -0.23
CA VAL A 47 4.32 -8.78 -0.31
C VAL A 47 3.83 -9.52 -1.56
N GLU A 48 2.60 -9.26 -2.00
CA GLU A 48 2.08 -9.72 -3.29
C GLU A 48 2.88 -9.13 -4.45
N ALA A 49 3.06 -7.81 -4.50
CA ALA A 49 3.85 -7.15 -5.55
C ALA A 49 5.31 -7.64 -5.59
N LEU A 50 5.94 -7.86 -4.43
CA LEU A 50 7.29 -8.44 -4.34
C LEU A 50 7.34 -9.92 -4.75
N SER A 51 6.22 -10.65 -4.64
CA SER A 51 6.11 -12.04 -5.08
C SER A 51 5.93 -12.12 -6.59
N ASP A 52 5.13 -11.22 -7.16
CA ASP A 52 4.91 -11.08 -8.61
C ASP A 52 6.16 -10.60 -9.32
N ALA A 53 6.85 -9.57 -8.81
CA ALA A 53 8.15 -9.13 -9.35
C ALA A 53 9.16 -10.29 -9.38
N ALA A 54 9.15 -11.12 -8.34
CA ALA A 54 9.98 -12.32 -8.26
C ALA A 54 9.58 -13.47 -9.22
N GLU A 55 8.33 -13.54 -9.69
CA GLU A 55 7.82 -14.48 -10.70
C GLU A 55 8.00 -13.95 -12.13
N LEU A 56 7.77 -12.65 -12.34
CA LEU A 56 7.44 -12.05 -13.63
C LEU A 56 8.42 -10.94 -14.06
N ASP A 57 9.45 -10.62 -13.28
CA ASP A 57 10.41 -9.52 -13.52
C ASP A 57 9.71 -8.14 -13.61
N LEU A 58 8.59 -7.99 -12.89
CA LEU A 58 7.79 -6.77 -12.83
C LEU A 58 8.24 -5.85 -11.68
N ASP A 59 9.49 -5.36 -11.76
CA ASP A 59 10.11 -4.56 -10.70
C ASP A 59 9.30 -3.29 -10.34
N ASP A 60 8.58 -2.70 -11.31
CA ASP A 60 7.86 -1.44 -11.13
C ASP A 60 6.63 -1.56 -10.20
N ARG A 61 6.04 -2.76 -10.06
CA ARG A 61 4.78 -2.95 -9.32
C ARG A 61 4.94 -2.64 -7.83
N ALA A 62 6.06 -3.01 -7.23
CA ALA A 62 6.32 -2.74 -5.82
C ALA A 62 6.49 -1.24 -5.55
N GLU A 63 7.11 -0.51 -6.49
CA GLU A 63 7.26 0.94 -6.38
C GLU A 63 5.91 1.66 -6.45
N GLU A 64 5.02 1.22 -7.35
CA GLU A 64 3.66 1.74 -7.45
C GLU A 64 2.87 1.56 -6.15
N VAL A 65 2.93 0.36 -5.55
CA VAL A 65 2.25 0.06 -4.28
C VAL A 65 2.76 0.98 -3.18
N ILE A 66 4.08 1.13 -3.05
CA ILE A 66 4.69 2.03 -2.05
C ILE A 66 4.26 3.48 -2.29
N ALA A 67 4.27 3.94 -3.55
CA ALA A 67 3.89 5.30 -3.91
C ALA A 67 2.41 5.59 -3.59
N GLY A 68 1.52 4.66 -3.93
CA GLY A 68 0.08 4.76 -3.67
C GLY A 68 -0.23 4.84 -2.18
N TRP A 69 0.27 3.89 -1.38
CA TRP A 69 0.04 3.89 0.06
C TRP A 69 0.68 5.08 0.79
N ARG A 70 1.83 5.57 0.31
CA ARG A 70 2.41 6.81 0.83
C ARG A 70 1.54 8.03 0.54
N ALA A 71 0.84 8.05 -0.60
CA ALA A 71 -0.12 9.11 -0.89
C ALA A 71 -1.33 9.05 0.05
N THR A 72 -1.87 7.86 0.32
CA THR A 72 -2.93 7.64 1.33
C THR A 72 -2.51 8.15 2.70
N ALA A 73 -1.34 7.73 3.19
CA ALA A 73 -0.81 8.17 4.48
C ALA A 73 -0.61 9.68 4.58
N ARG A 74 -0.27 10.36 3.48
CA ARG A 74 -0.17 11.84 3.44
C ARG A 74 -1.53 12.51 3.63
N VAL A 75 -2.56 12.01 2.94
CA VAL A 75 -3.93 12.53 3.06
C VAL A 75 -4.44 12.31 4.49
N GLU A 76 -4.24 11.13 5.06
CA GLU A 76 -4.64 10.82 6.44
C GLU A 76 -3.88 11.63 7.50
N ALA A 77 -2.60 11.94 7.26
CA ALA A 77 -1.82 12.80 8.14
C ALA A 77 -2.32 14.25 8.21
N ASN A 78 -3.11 14.70 7.23
CA ASN A 78 -3.66 16.04 7.17
C ASN A 78 -5.21 16.00 7.32
N PRO A 79 -5.77 16.38 8.49
CA PRO A 79 -7.21 16.33 8.73
C PRO A 79 -8.07 17.10 7.71
N SER A 80 -7.53 18.18 7.15
CA SER A 80 -8.24 18.98 6.14
C SER A 80 -8.28 18.29 4.77
N GLU A 81 -7.16 17.67 4.35
CA GLU A 81 -7.11 16.85 3.13
C GLU A 81 -7.94 15.59 3.28
N TYR A 82 -7.88 14.92 4.44
CA TYR A 82 -8.72 13.76 4.74
C TYR A 82 -10.21 14.10 4.69
N ALA A 83 -10.60 15.25 5.25
CA ALA A 83 -11.99 15.71 5.19
C ALA A 83 -12.42 16.05 3.76
N GLU A 84 -11.55 16.64 2.95
CA GLU A 84 -11.78 16.89 1.51
C GLU A 84 -11.93 15.57 0.73
N ALA A 85 -11.00 14.64 0.89
CA ALA A 85 -10.97 13.36 0.19
C ALA A 85 -12.22 12.50 0.44
N ARG A 86 -12.86 12.68 1.60
CA ARG A 86 -14.12 12.00 1.96
C ARG A 86 -15.37 12.71 1.48
N ARG A 87 -15.27 13.92 0.90
CA ARG A 87 -16.45 14.59 0.35
C ARG A 87 -16.93 13.86 -0.90
N PRO A 88 -18.26 13.77 -1.10
CA PRO A 88 -18.80 13.31 -2.36
C PRO A 88 -18.27 14.16 -3.50
N THR A 89 -17.66 13.51 -4.48
CA THR A 89 -17.28 14.15 -5.73
C THR A 89 -18.45 14.05 -6.71
N SER A 90 -18.72 15.12 -7.46
CA SER A 90 -19.76 15.15 -8.50
C SER A 90 -19.32 16.03 -9.66
N GLY A 91 -19.74 15.69 -10.89
CA GLY A 91 -19.40 16.45 -12.10
C GLY A 91 -18.61 15.63 -13.13
N ASP A 92 -18.12 16.32 -14.16
CA ASP A 92 -17.46 15.75 -15.35
C ASP A 92 -15.96 15.49 -15.14
N PHE A 93 -15.35 16.00 -14.05
CA PHE A 93 -13.91 15.90 -13.69
C PHE A 93 -12.89 16.30 -14.77
N GLY A 94 -13.36 16.82 -15.91
CA GLY A 94 -12.54 17.24 -17.03
C GLY A 94 -12.17 16.08 -17.96
N PRO A 95 -11.72 16.41 -19.18
CA PRO A 95 -11.31 15.40 -20.16
C PRO A 95 -10.07 14.63 -19.67
N VAL A 96 -10.07 13.31 -19.85
CA VAL A 96 -8.91 12.45 -19.58
C VAL A 96 -7.89 12.61 -20.70
N GLU A 97 -6.73 13.18 -20.39
CA GLU A 97 -5.59 13.21 -21.31
C GLU A 97 -4.93 11.82 -21.35
N VAL A 98 -5.04 11.13 -22.49
CA VAL A 98 -4.36 9.85 -22.71
C VAL A 98 -3.09 10.12 -23.51
N SER A 99 -1.94 10.06 -22.86
CA SER A 99 -0.65 10.04 -23.57
C SER A 99 -0.44 8.66 -24.20
N ALA A 100 -0.19 8.66 -25.51
CA ALA A 100 0.06 7.46 -26.33
C ALA A 100 1.51 7.00 -26.27
#